data_AF-J2GS74-F1
#
_entry.id   AF-J2GS74-F1
#
_cell.length_a   1.000
_cell.length_b   1.000
_cell.length_c   1.000
_cell.angle_alpha   90.00
_cell.angle_beta   90.00
_cell.angle_gamma   90.00
#
_symmetry.space_group_name_H-M   'P 1'
#
loop_
_entity.id
_entity.type
_entity.pdbx_description
1 polymer ?
#
loop_
_entity_poly.entity_id
_entity_poly.type
_entity_poly.pdbx_seq_one_letter_code
_entity_poly.pdbx_strand_id
1 'polypeptide(L)'
;MDEEIFIRVYRLPPKLTNGFCFDGGNPIEFLNVDWFGVPGSVAPPSRDELATMIRSKIYYDPSAKFLVLDTRPGETFVIDPAVA
;
A
#
# COMPACT_ATOMS: atom_id res chain seq x y z
N MET A 1 22.57 13.87 5.51
CA MET A 1 21.31 14.42 4.96
C MET A 1 20.30 13.34 5.25
N ASP A 2 19.37 13.59 6.16
CA ASP A 2 18.46 12.53 6.60
C ASP A 2 17.60 12.13 5.40
N GLU A 3 17.66 10.85 5.03
CA GLU A 3 16.99 10.34 3.83
C GLU A 3 15.47 10.37 4.04
N GLU A 4 14.75 10.94 3.09
CA GLU A 4 13.29 10.98 3.11
C GLU A 4 12.72 9.59 2.80
N ILE A 5 11.79 9.12 3.63
CA ILE A 5 11.10 7.85 3.40
C ILE A 5 9.92 8.11 2.49
N PHE A 6 9.83 7.42 1.37
CA PHE A 6 8.76 7.60 0.41
C PHE A 6 7.73 6.48 0.55
N ILE A 7 6.47 6.86 0.78
CA ILE A 7 5.35 5.93 0.88
C ILE A 7 4.46 6.07 -0.35
N ARG A 8 4.06 4.94 -0.94
CA ARG A 8 3.04 4.88 -1.98
C ARG A 8 1.92 3.94 -1.56
N VAL A 9 0.69 4.38 -1.76
CA VAL A 9 -0.50 3.56 -1.47
C VAL A 9 -1.14 3.17 -2.80
N TYR A 10 -1.30 1.88 -2.99
CA TYR A 10 -1.94 1.31 -4.17
C TYR A 10 -3.21 0.59 -3.76
N ARG A 11 -4.33 0.88 -4.42
CA ARG A 11 -5.52 0.03 -4.39
C ARG A 11 -5.30 -1.16 -5.32
N LEU A 12 -5.45 -2.37 -4.78
CA LEU A 12 -5.35 -3.60 -5.56
C LEU A 12 -6.68 -3.88 -6.25
N PRO A 13 -6.67 -4.57 -7.39
CA PRO A 13 -7.91 -4.97 -8.04
C PRO A 13 -8.69 -5.96 -7.16
N PRO A 14 -10.02 -6.03 -7.30
CA PRO A 14 -10.86 -6.94 -6.50
C PRO A 14 -10.46 -8.41 -6.61
N LYS A 15 -9.86 -8.79 -7.75
CA LYS A 15 -9.37 -10.14 -8.02
C LYS A 15 -7.91 -10.09 -8.41
N LEU A 16 -7.06 -10.66 -7.56
CA LEU A 16 -5.71 -11.06 -7.95
C LEU A 16 -5.78 -12.40 -8.70
N THR A 17 -4.76 -12.73 -9.48
CA THR A 17 -4.73 -14.00 -10.23
C THR A 17 -4.85 -15.20 -9.29
N ASN A 18 -5.70 -16.16 -9.65
CA ASN A 18 -5.80 -17.44 -8.93
C ASN A 18 -4.81 -18.44 -9.53
N GLY A 19 -3.84 -18.88 -8.73
CA GLY A 19 -2.90 -19.95 -9.10
C GLY A 19 -1.72 -19.49 -9.94
N PHE A 20 -1.11 -20.44 -10.65
CA PHE A 20 0.08 -20.22 -11.46
C PHE A 20 -0.27 -19.57 -12.79
N CYS A 21 0.48 -18.53 -13.15
CA CYS A 21 0.44 -17.93 -14.48
C CYS A 21 1.36 -18.72 -15.42
N PHE A 22 0.79 -19.63 -16.22
CA PHE A 22 1.48 -20.24 -17.36
C PHE A 22 1.29 -19.36 -18.60
N ASP A 23 2.22 -19.38 -19.55
CA ASP A 23 2.19 -18.63 -20.82
C ASP A 23 2.32 -17.09 -20.73
N GLY A 24 3.21 -16.59 -19.86
CA GLY A 24 3.60 -15.17 -19.85
C GLY A 24 2.77 -14.26 -18.94
N GLY A 25 1.74 -14.82 -18.29
CA GLY A 25 0.95 -14.15 -17.25
C GLY A 25 -0.04 -13.11 -17.77
N ASN A 26 -0.99 -12.75 -16.90
CA ASN A 26 -1.94 -11.68 -17.18
C ASN A 26 -1.47 -10.40 -16.46
N PRO A 27 -1.41 -9.25 -17.15
CA PRO A 27 -1.08 -7.99 -16.49
C PRO A 27 -2.13 -7.70 -15.41
N ILE A 28 -1.65 -7.34 -14.22
CA ILE A 28 -2.48 -6.88 -13.11
C ILE A 28 -2.14 -5.41 -12.88
N GLU A 29 -3.14 -4.56 -12.97
CA GLU A 29 -2.97 -3.11 -12.75
C GLU A 29 -3.28 -2.76 -11.30
N PHE A 30 -2.38 -2.00 -10.68
CA PHE A 30 -2.57 -1.43 -9.35
C PHE A 30 -2.79 0.08 -9.49
N LEU A 31 -3.83 0.60 -8.84
CA LEU A 31 -4.13 2.02 -8.88
C LEU A 31 -3.40 2.74 -7.75
N ASN A 32 -2.44 3.61 -8.06
CA ASN A 32 -1.87 4.49 -7.04
C ASN A 32 -2.91 5.52 -6.60
N VAL A 33 -3.30 5.48 -5.32
CA VAL A 33 -4.35 6.35 -4.75
C VAL A 33 -3.78 7.45 -3.85
N ASP A 34 -2.53 7.29 -3.38
CA ASP A 34 -1.86 8.26 -2.52
C ASP A 34 -0.33 8.09 -2.58
N TRP A 35 0.38 9.16 -2.24
CA TRP A 35 1.82 9.14 -2.02
C TRP A 35 2.23 10.29 -1.11
N PHE A 36 3.24 10.05 -0.28
CA PHE A 36 3.78 11.08 0.61
C PHE A 36 5.19 10.73 1.06
N GLY A 37 5.94 11.76 1.45
CA GLY A 37 7.26 11.63 2.06
C GLY A 37 7.20 11.83 3.57
N VAL A 38 7.98 11.05 4.31
CA VAL A 38 8.25 11.28 5.73
C VAL A 38 9.67 11.84 5.83
N PRO A 39 9.82 13.10 6.30
CA PRO A 39 11.15 13.69 6.47
C PRO A 39 12.00 12.83 7.40
N GLY A 40 13.28 12.62 7.06
CA GLY A 40 14.18 11.79 7.87
C GLY A 40 14.46 12.36 9.27
N SER A 41 14.12 13.62 9.53
CA SER A 41 14.16 14.25 10.85
C SER A 41 12.99 13.84 11.76
N VAL A 42 11.99 13.12 11.24
CA VAL A 42 10.81 12.68 11.97
C VAL A 42 10.87 11.17 12.14
N ALA A 43 10.50 10.69 13.33
CA ALA A 43 10.38 9.25 13.56
C ALA A 43 9.37 8.67 12.57
N PRO A 44 9.73 7.63 11.80
CA PRO A 44 8.83 7.10 10.80
C PRO A 44 7.64 6.40 11.46
N PRO A 45 6.43 6.55 10.89
CA PRO A 45 5.26 5.91 11.43
C PRO A 45 5.41 4.38 11.36
N SER A 46 4.84 3.71 12.36
CA SER A 46 4.62 2.27 12.35
C SER A 46 3.58 1.87 11.31
N ARG A 47 3.50 0.56 11.03
CA ARG A 47 2.49 0.02 10.10
C ARG A 47 1.06 0.29 10.57
N ASP A 48 0.81 0.21 11.86
CA ASP A 48 -0.53 0.43 12.42
C ASP A 48 -0.94 1.91 12.34
N GLU A 49 0.00 2.83 12.56
CA GLU A 49 -0.23 4.26 12.37
C GLU A 49 -0.49 4.59 10.90
N LEU A 50 0.30 4.04 9.98
CA LEU A 50 0.08 4.18 8.54
C LEU A 50 -1.28 3.61 8.12
N ALA A 51 -1.63 2.41 8.59
CA ALA A 51 -2.91 1.80 8.28
C ALA A 51 -4.08 2.62 8.83
N THR A 52 -3.98 3.15 10.04
CA THR A 52 -4.98 4.03 10.65
C THR A 52 -5.13 5.32 9.84
N MET A 53 -4.01 5.94 9.47
CA MET A 53 -4.02 7.14 8.63
C MET A 53 -4.69 6.86 7.29
N ILE A 54 -4.34 5.78 6.59
CA ILE A 54 -4.91 5.42 5.28
C ILE A 54 -6.42 5.17 5.39
N ARG A 55 -6.88 4.49 6.44
CA ARG A 55 -8.33 4.26 6.70
C ARG A 55 -9.13 5.54 6.91
N SER A 56 -8.48 6.64 7.28
CA SER A 56 -9.11 7.95 7.45
C SER A 56 -9.20 8.78 6.17
N LYS A 57 -8.58 8.34 5.07
CA LYS A 57 -8.53 9.10 3.81
C LYS A 57 -9.80 8.90 2.97
N ILE A 58 -10.13 9.89 2.16
CA ILE A 58 -11.33 9.90 1.31
C ILE A 58 -11.36 8.78 0.25
N TYR A 59 -10.20 8.31 -0.20
CA TYR A 59 -10.10 7.22 -1.17
C TYR A 59 -10.25 5.84 -0.53
N TYR A 60 -10.29 5.75 0.80
CA TYR A 60 -10.38 4.48 1.49
C TYR A 60 -11.76 3.85 1.25
N ASP A 61 -11.74 2.59 0.84
CA ASP A 61 -12.90 1.76 0.60
C ASP A 61 -12.72 0.49 1.46
N PRO A 62 -13.60 0.23 2.44
CA PRO A 62 -13.45 -0.90 3.36
C PRO A 62 -13.56 -2.27 2.67
N SER A 63 -14.08 -2.33 1.44
CA SER A 63 -14.12 -3.56 0.63
C SER A 63 -12.86 -3.78 -0.21
N ALA A 64 -11.98 -2.78 -0.29
CA ALA A 64 -10.78 -2.83 -1.10
C ALA A 64 -9.55 -3.27 -0.29
N LYS A 65 -8.62 -3.91 -1.00
CA LYS A 65 -7.28 -4.24 -0.50
C LYS A 65 -6.30 -3.16 -0.93
N PHE A 66 -5.39 -2.77 -0.04
CA PHE A 66 -4.38 -1.75 -0.34
C PHE A 66 -2.96 -2.27 -0.10
N LEU A 67 -2.02 -1.97 -0.99
CA LEU A 67 -0.59 -2.22 -0.85
C LEU A 67 0.08 -0.90 -0.47
N VAL A 68 0.81 -0.92 0.63
CA VAL A 68 1.59 0.21 1.11
C VAL A 68 3.05 -0.11 0.84
N LEU A 69 3.64 0.58 -0.14
CA LEU A 69 5.06 0.48 -0.44
C LEU A 69 5.81 1.53 0.37
N ASP A 70 6.70 1.04 1.23
CA ASP A 70 7.63 1.84 2.01
C ASP A 70 9.04 1.61 1.44
N THR A 71 9.82 2.68 1.23
CA THR A 71 11.20 2.57 0.73
C THR A 71 12.14 1.89 1.72
N ARG A 72 11.77 1.79 3.00
CA ARG A 72 12.52 1.05 4.02
C ARG A 72 12.43 -0.46 3.77
N PRO A 73 13.57 -1.19 3.78
CA PRO A 73 13.57 -2.63 3.61
C PRO A 73 12.68 -3.34 4.64
N GLY A 74 11.78 -4.21 4.16
CA GLY A 74 10.91 -5.02 5.01
C GLY A 74 9.63 -4.33 5.49
N GLU A 75 9.46 -3.02 5.28
CA GLU A 75 8.30 -2.26 5.78
C GLU A 75 7.13 -2.16 4.81
N THR A 76 7.21 -2.79 3.64
CA THR A 76 6.07 -2.92 2.74
C THR A 76 5.02 -3.87 3.33
N PHE A 77 3.74 -3.49 3.31
CA PHE A 77 2.65 -4.30 3.85
C PHE A 77 1.34 -4.10 3.09
N VAL A 78 0.36 -4.96 3.38
CA VAL A 78 -0.99 -4.93 2.82
C VAL A 78 -1.99 -4.59 3.92
N ILE A 79 -2.98 -3.75 3.59
CA ILE A 79 -4.18 -3.55 4.37
C ILE A 79 -5.29 -4.38 3.71
N ASP A 80 -5.76 -5.40 4.42
CA ASP A 80 -6.86 -6.25 3.96
C ASP A 80 -8.22 -5.56 4.09
N PRO A 81 -9.22 -5.98 3.29
CA PRO A 81 -10.58 -5.50 3.41
C PRO A 81 -11.14 -5.70 4.82
N ALA A 82 -11.85 -4.69 5.32
CA ALA A 82 -12.59 -4.77 6.58
C ALA A 82 -13.97 -5.42 6.43
N VAL A 83 -14.48 -5.49 5.20
CA VAL A 83 -15.72 -6.19 4.84
C VAL A 83 -15.46 -7.15 3.67
N ALA A 84 -16.11 -8.31 3.71
CA ALA A 84 -16.02 -9.36 2.70
C ALA A 84 -17.03 -9.16 1.56
#